data_AF-A0A6P1VSW9-F1
#
_entry.id   AF-A0A6P1VSW9-F1
#
_cell.length_a   1.000
_cell.length_b   1.000
_cell.length_c   1.000
_cell.angle_alpha   90.00
_cell.angle_beta   90.00
_cell.angle_gamma   90.00
#
_symmetry.space_group_name_H-M   'P 1'
#
loop_
_entity.id
_entity.type
_entity.pdbx_description
1 polymer ?
#
loop_
_entity_poly.entity_id
_entity_poly.type
_entity_poly.pdbx_seq_one_letter_code
_entity_poly.pdbx_strand_id
1 'polypeptide(L)'
;MPDDPHECFRAAVRQLCRLPDTASTLDITRAFVEVRTEMHCLLDSVEDDDVVPYIPAGRLVEEICRTELVAYLEGDDSALWRLRNKARQAAKLLP
;
A
#
# COMPACT_ATOMS: atom_id res chain seq x y z
N MET A 1 -23.87 8.91 -4.39
CA MET A 1 -22.87 9.20 -3.35
C MET A 1 -21.55 9.25 -4.09
N PRO A 2 -20.71 10.29 -4.00
CA PRO A 2 -19.33 10.08 -4.41
C PRO A 2 -18.77 9.05 -3.42
N ASP A 3 -18.54 7.82 -3.89
CA ASP A 3 -17.76 6.84 -3.14
C ASP A 3 -16.41 7.54 -2.84
N ASP A 4 -15.97 7.51 -1.58
CA ASP A 4 -14.70 8.13 -1.18
C ASP A 4 -13.62 7.60 -2.14
N PRO A 5 -12.94 8.44 -2.95
CA PRO A 5 -12.00 7.97 -3.95
C PRO A 5 -10.83 7.20 -3.31
N HIS A 6 -10.62 7.38 -2.01
CA HIS A 6 -9.59 6.69 -1.25
C HIS A 6 -10.06 5.38 -0.63
N GLU A 7 -11.35 5.05 -0.72
CA GLU A 7 -11.96 3.92 0.01
C GLU A 7 -11.31 2.59 -0.39
N CYS A 8 -11.13 2.36 -1.70
CA CYS A 8 -10.52 1.13 -2.21
C CYS A 8 -9.07 0.99 -1.74
N PHE A 9 -8.26 2.04 -1.86
CA PHE A 9 -6.89 2.04 -1.35
C PHE A 9 -6.83 1.80 0.17
N ARG A 10 -7.68 2.50 0.95
CA ARG A 10 -7.80 2.32 2.40
C ARG A 10 -8.29 0.91 2.76
N ALA A 11 -9.12 0.29 1.94
CA ALA A 11 -9.57 -1.09 2.12
C ALA A 11 -8.44 -2.09 1.86
N ALA A 12 -7.69 -1.94 0.77
CA ALA A 12 -6.53 -2.77 0.46
C ALA A 12 -5.47 -2.70 1.58
N VAL A 13 -5.16 -1.49 2.07
CA VAL A 13 -4.23 -1.29 3.20
C VAL A 13 -4.74 -1.99 4.46
N ARG A 14 -6.04 -1.89 4.76
CA ARG A 14 -6.66 -2.59 5.90
C ARG A 14 -6.56 -4.11 5.76
N GLN A 15 -6.78 -4.65 4.57
CA GLN A 15 -6.68 -6.08 4.30
C GLN A 15 -5.26 -6.60 4.54
N LEU A 16 -4.26 -5.96 3.93
CA LEU A 16 -2.84 -6.26 4.16
C LEU A 16 -2.47 -6.23 5.66
N CYS A 17 -2.99 -5.24 6.38
CA CYS A 17 -2.73 -5.07 7.81
C CYS A 17 -3.47 -6.06 8.72
N ARG A 18 -4.50 -6.76 8.22
CA ARG A 18 -5.30 -7.74 8.96
C ARG A 18 -4.84 -9.18 8.76
N LEU A 19 -3.98 -9.42 7.77
CA LEU A 19 -3.38 -10.74 7.59
C LEU A 19 -2.63 -11.16 8.86
N PRO A 20 -2.76 -12.42 9.30
CA PRO A 20 -1.99 -12.91 10.44
C PRO A 20 -0.49 -12.93 10.11
N ASP A 21 0.37 -12.94 11.13
CA ASP A 21 1.82 -13.09 10.94
C ASP A 21 2.19 -14.46 10.38
N THR A 22 1.31 -15.45 10.53
CA THR A 22 1.41 -16.78 9.94
C THR A 22 0.88 -16.87 8.51
N ALA A 23 0.46 -15.76 7.91
CA ALA A 23 0.00 -15.74 6.52
C ALA A 23 1.13 -16.20 5.59
N SER A 24 0.78 -16.88 4.50
CA SER A 24 1.79 -17.31 3.54
C SER A 24 2.44 -16.10 2.86
N THR A 25 3.68 -16.24 2.43
CA THR A 25 4.38 -15.23 1.63
C THR A 25 3.57 -14.81 0.40
N LEU A 26 2.85 -15.77 -0.22
CA LEU A 26 1.97 -15.51 -1.36
C LEU A 26 0.80 -14.60 -0.98
N ASP A 27 0.16 -14.82 0.17
CA ASP A 27 -0.95 -13.99 0.64
C ASP A 27 -0.50 -12.56 0.95
N ILE A 28 0.65 -12.40 1.63
CA ILE A 28 1.24 -11.09 1.91
C ILE A 28 1.56 -10.35 0.61
N THR A 29 2.22 -11.03 -0.32
CA THR A 29 2.61 -10.44 -1.62
C THR A 29 1.36 -10.03 -2.41
N ARG A 30 0.34 -10.89 -2.47
CA ARG A 30 -0.91 -10.59 -3.17
C ARG A 30 -1.63 -9.38 -2.57
N ALA A 31 -1.73 -9.32 -1.25
CA ALA A 31 -2.37 -8.19 -0.58
C ALA A 31 -1.57 -6.89 -0.78
N PHE A 32 -0.24 -6.95 -0.83
CA PHE A 32 0.57 -5.77 -1.14
C PHE A 32 0.44 -5.34 -2.61
N VAL A 33 0.35 -6.29 -3.55
CA VAL A 33 0.07 -5.98 -4.97
C VAL A 33 -1.26 -5.24 -5.09
N GLU A 34 -2.30 -5.67 -4.37
CA GLU A 34 -3.59 -4.97 -4.34
C GLU A 34 -3.45 -3.52 -3.83
N VAL A 35 -2.70 -3.29 -2.73
CA VAL A 35 -2.38 -1.93 -2.26
C VAL A 35 -1.72 -1.09 -3.35
N ARG A 36 -0.77 -1.67 -4.08
CA ARG A 36 -0.07 -0.96 -5.15
C ARG A 36 -0.98 -0.66 -6.33
N THR A 37 -1.80 -1.61 -6.76
CA THR A 37 -2.77 -1.44 -7.83
C THR A 37 -3.77 -0.33 -7.50
N GLU A 38 -4.35 -0.34 -6.30
CA GLU A 38 -5.30 0.70 -5.89
C GLU A 38 -4.65 2.10 -5.82
N MET A 39 -3.36 2.18 -5.46
CA MET A 39 -2.63 3.45 -5.53
C MET A 39 -2.48 3.95 -6.96
N HIS A 40 -2.15 3.07 -7.91
CA HIS A 40 -2.06 3.44 -9.33
C HIS A 40 -3.42 3.83 -9.88
N CYS A 41 -4.48 3.08 -9.58
CA CYS A 41 -5.85 3.44 -9.97
C CYS A 41 -6.27 4.80 -9.41
N LEU A 42 -5.92 5.11 -8.16
CA LEU A 42 -6.19 6.42 -7.56
C LEU A 42 -5.44 7.55 -8.29
N LEU A 43 -4.15 7.36 -8.60
CA LEU A 43 -3.36 8.32 -9.36
C LEU A 43 -3.87 8.51 -10.80
N ASP A 44 -4.33 7.44 -11.44
CA ASP A 44 -4.90 7.50 -12.80
C ASP A 44 -6.30 8.13 -12.82
N SER A 45 -6.98 8.21 -11.67
CA SER A 45 -8.33 8.77 -11.55
C SER A 45 -8.40 10.27 -11.30
N VAL A 46 -7.27 10.89 -10.93
CA VAL A 46 -7.18 12.32 -10.64
C VAL A 46 -6.61 13.07 -11.86
N GLU A 47 -7.01 14.32 -12.04
CA GLU A 47 -6.42 15.18 -13.07
C GLU A 47 -4.93 15.44 -12.74
N ASP A 48 -4.10 15.68 -13.76
CA ASP A 48 -2.65 15.87 -13.59
C ASP A 48 -2.31 16.97 -12.58
N ASP A 49 -3.11 18.05 -12.54
CA ASP A 49 -2.91 19.17 -11.61
C ASP A 49 -3.25 18.79 -10.14
N ASP A 50 -4.13 17.81 -9.95
CA ASP A 50 -4.60 17.32 -8.65
C ASP A 50 -3.80 16.11 -8.13
N VAL A 51 -2.76 15.66 -8.85
CA VAL A 51 -1.93 14.52 -8.44
C VAL A 51 -0.97 14.86 -7.30
N VAL A 52 -0.60 16.14 -7.15
CA VAL A 52 0.44 16.60 -6.22
C VAL A 52 0.21 16.13 -4.76
N PRO A 53 -1.01 16.21 -4.19
CA PRO A 53 -1.30 15.70 -2.84
C PRO A 53 -1.10 14.19 -2.69
N TYR A 54 -1.18 13.41 -3.78
CA TYR A 54 -1.08 11.94 -3.75
C TYR A 54 0.37 11.44 -3.89
N ILE A 55 1.29 12.26 -4.41
CA ILE A 55 2.69 11.89 -4.65
C ILE A 55 3.38 11.30 -3.41
N PRO A 56 3.23 11.86 -2.18
CA PRO A 56 3.87 11.30 -0.99
C PRO A 56 3.43 9.86 -0.69
N ALA A 57 2.12 9.58 -0.79
CA ALA A 57 1.59 8.24 -0.60
C ALA A 57 2.08 7.27 -1.68
N GLY A 58 2.05 7.69 -2.95
CA GLY A 58 2.51 6.87 -4.07
C GLY A 58 4.00 6.52 -3.99
N ARG A 59 4.85 7.51 -3.64
CA ARG A 59 6.29 7.27 -3.44
C ARG A 59 6.56 6.28 -2.32
N LEU A 60 5.82 6.36 -1.23
CA LEU A 60 5.98 5.44 -0.10
C LEU A 60 5.57 4.01 -0.49
N VAL A 61 4.50 3.84 -1.28
CA VAL A 61 4.11 2.52 -1.82
C VAL A 61 5.20 1.92 -2.72
N GLU A 62 5.79 2.72 -3.62
CA GLU A 62 6.89 2.26 -4.47
C GLU A 62 8.19 2.02 -3.70
N GLU A 63 8.41 2.70 -2.57
CA GLU A 63 9.52 2.41 -1.66
C GLU A 63 9.32 1.03 -1.02
N ILE A 64 8.15 0.75 -0.45
CA ILE A 64 7.82 -0.56 0.16
C ILE A 64 8.15 -1.72 -0.78
N CYS A 65 7.79 -1.56 -2.06
CA CYS A 65 8.02 -2.57 -3.08
C CYS A 65 9.51 -2.86 -3.33
N ARG A 66 10.38 -1.84 -3.19
CA ARG A 66 11.83 -1.93 -3.42
C ARG A 66 12.61 -2.35 -2.19
N THR A 67 12.10 -2.09 -0.99
CA THR A 67 12.82 -2.34 0.27
C THR A 67 12.15 -3.41 1.11
N GLU A 68 10.99 -3.14 1.69
CA GLU A 68 10.40 -4.02 2.71
C GLU A 68 9.87 -5.32 2.12
N LEU A 69 9.24 -5.29 0.93
CA LEU A 69 8.75 -6.52 0.32
C LEU A 69 9.93 -7.44 -0.07
N VAL A 70 11.00 -6.88 -0.64
CA VAL A 70 12.20 -7.65 -0.99
C VAL A 70 12.84 -8.26 0.26
N ALA A 71 13.05 -7.47 1.31
CA ALA A 71 13.61 -7.96 2.57
C ALA A 71 12.75 -9.07 3.19
N TYR A 72 11.42 -8.94 3.16
CA TYR A 72 10.51 -9.98 3.62
C TYR A 72 10.64 -11.27 2.80
N LEU A 73 10.71 -11.15 1.47
CA LEU A 73 10.90 -12.29 0.56
C LEU A 73 12.25 -12.99 0.74
N GLU A 74 13.27 -12.26 1.20
CA GLU A 74 14.61 -12.79 1.54
C GLU A 74 14.68 -13.42 2.94
N GLY A 75 13.57 -13.38 3.70
CA GLY A 75 13.46 -14.03 5.02
C GLY A 75 13.64 -13.10 6.22
N ASP A 76 13.65 -11.78 6.03
CA ASP A 76 13.57 -10.84 7.16
C ASP A 76 12.12 -10.67 7.64
N ASP A 77 11.73 -11.47 8.63
CA ASP A 77 10.39 -11.41 9.23
C ASP A 77 10.04 -10.02 9.81
N SER A 78 11.05 -9.23 10.22
CA SER A 78 10.81 -7.87 10.73
C SER A 78 10.39 -6.89 9.64
N ALA A 79 10.66 -7.22 8.38
CA ALA A 79 10.25 -6.43 7.23
C ALA A 79 8.73 -6.42 7.03
N LEU A 80 8.02 -7.47 7.44
CA LEU A 80 6.54 -7.51 7.38
C LEU A 80 5.92 -6.41 8.26
N TRP A 81 6.48 -6.18 9.44
CA TRP A 81 6.03 -5.10 10.31
C TRP A 81 6.28 -3.73 9.67
N ARG A 82 7.47 -3.51 9.10
CA ARG A 82 7.83 -2.25 8.41
C ARG A 82 6.93 -2.01 7.20
N LEU A 83 6.67 -3.04 6.39
CA LEU A 83 5.79 -3.03 5.24
C LEU A 83 4.39 -2.53 5.64
N ARG A 84 3.79 -3.15 6.66
CA ARG A 84 2.46 -2.78 7.16
C ARG A 84 2.44 -1.36 7.73
N ASN A 85 3.48 -0.96 8.46
CA ASN A 85 3.56 0.38 9.03
C ASN A 85 3.64 1.45 7.94
N LYS A 86 4.50 1.25 6.94
CA LYS A 86 4.61 2.16 5.78
C LYS A 86 3.33 2.20 4.95
N ALA A 87 2.66 1.07 4.73
CA ALA A 87 1.37 1.04 4.03
C ALA A 87 0.30 1.86 4.77
N ARG A 88 0.24 1.77 6.11
CA ARG A 88 -0.65 2.61 6.93
C ARG A 88 -0.29 4.09 6.85
N GLN A 89 1.01 4.41 6.81
CA GLN A 89 1.46 5.79 6.64
C GLN A 89 1.04 6.34 5.27
N ALA A 90 1.15 5.55 4.20
CA ALA A 90 0.68 5.96 2.87
C ALA A 90 -0.81 6.31 2.89
N ALA A 91 -1.65 5.50 3.55
CA ALA A 91 -3.08 5.80 3.69
C ALA A 91 -3.38 7.06 4.51
N LYS A 92 -2.50 7.47 5.43
CA LYS A 92 -2.62 8.71 6.22
C LYS A 92 -2.14 9.95 5.46
N LEU A 93 -1.35 9.76 4.40
CA LEU A 93 -0.83 10.83 3.56
C LEU A 93 -1.80 11.24 2.43
N LEU A 94 -2.85 10.45 2.20
CA LEU A 94 -3.92 10.82 1.28
C LEU A 94 -4.70 12.04 1.81
N PRO A 95 -5.18 12.92 0.91
CA PRO A 95 -5.91 14.13 1.27
C PRO A 95 -7.26 13.87 1.97
#